data_AF-A0A1Y0EDM9-F1
#
_entry.id   AF-A0A1Y0EDM9-F1
#
_cell.length_a   1.000
_cell.length_b   1.000
_cell.length_c   1.000
_cell.angle_alpha   90.00
_cell.angle_beta   90.00
_cell.angle_gamma   90.00
#
_symmetry.space_group_name_H-M   'P 1'
#
loop_
_entity.id
_entity.type
_entity.pdbx_description
1 polymer ?
#
loop_
_entity_poly.entity_id
_entity_poly.type
_entity_poly.pdbx_seq_one_letter_code
_entity_poly.pdbx_strand_id
1 'polypeptide(L)'
;MDKKTEQRIQRFEKRMGCSLGECGAHITITASKDYLDNVESDKQVYSSRCAKCGSTFQLKKTELEFFERHFGKAEFQILSTTFNTLFDE
;
A
#
# COMPACT_ATOMS: atom_id res chain seq x y z
N MET A 1 3.45 -8.85 21.00
CA MET A 1 2.86 -7.70 20.28
C MET A 1 1.89 -7.00 21.22
N ASP A 2 1.85 -5.67 21.22
CA ASP A 2 0.92 -4.90 22.07
C ASP A 2 -0.53 -5.07 21.60
N LYS A 3 -1.48 -5.19 22.53
CA LYS A 3 -2.94 -5.24 22.23
C LYS A 3 -3.43 -4.09 21.36
N LYS A 4 -2.73 -2.94 21.39
CA LYS A 4 -3.04 -1.75 20.57
C LYS A 4 -2.64 -1.95 19.10
N THR A 5 -1.55 -2.67 18.87
CA THR A 5 -1.04 -3.04 17.53
C THR A 5 -1.97 -4.06 16.90
N GLU A 6 -2.39 -5.08 17.64
CA GLU A 6 -3.35 -6.09 17.17
C GLU A 6 -4.70 -5.47 16.77
N GLN A 7 -5.21 -4.50 17.56
CA GLN A 7 -6.43 -3.77 17.20
C GLN A 7 -6.27 -2.89 15.95
N ARG A 8 -5.09 -2.28 15.74
CA ARG A 8 -4.80 -1.54 14.50
C ARG A 8 -4.79 -2.47 13.30
N ILE A 9 -4.15 -3.64 13.44
CA ILE A 9 -4.08 -4.67 12.40
C ILE A 9 -5.48 -5.15 12.03
N GLN A 10 -6.31 -5.57 13.00
CA GLN A 10 -7.67 -6.03 12.71
C GLN A 10 -8.53 -4.97 12.01
N ARG A 11 -8.43 -3.69 12.43
CA ARG A 11 -9.15 -2.60 11.75
C ARG A 11 -8.66 -2.38 10.33
N PHE A 12 -7.40 -2.67 10.08
CA PHE A 12 -6.77 -2.49 8.78
C PHE A 12 -7.07 -3.65 7.85
N GLU A 13 -7.01 -4.89 8.33
CA GLU A 13 -7.48 -6.10 7.61
C GLU A 13 -8.95 -5.96 7.23
N LYS A 14 -9.78 -5.44 8.15
CA LYS A 14 -11.20 -5.16 7.87
C LYS A 14 -11.40 -4.10 6.78
N ARG A 15 -10.52 -3.10 6.69
CA ARG A 15 -10.56 -2.07 5.63
C ARG A 15 -10.06 -2.59 4.29
N MET A 16 -9.02 -3.43 4.30
CA MET A 16 -8.48 -4.04 3.09
C MET A 16 -9.37 -5.15 2.54
N GLY A 17 -10.16 -5.81 3.39
CA GLY A 17 -10.86 -7.04 3.04
C GLY A 17 -9.91 -8.22 2.81
N CYS A 18 -8.68 -8.13 3.30
CA CYS A 18 -7.65 -9.15 3.16
C CYS A 18 -6.88 -9.31 4.48
N SER A 19 -6.52 -10.55 4.81
CA SER A 19 -5.71 -10.85 6.00
C SER A 19 -4.24 -10.50 5.75
N LEU A 20 -3.69 -9.61 6.57
CA LEU A 20 -2.30 -9.16 6.49
C LEU A 20 -1.30 -10.30 6.67
N GLY A 21 -1.63 -11.32 7.46
CA GLY A 21 -0.74 -12.48 7.68
C GLY A 21 -0.54 -13.34 6.42
N GLU A 22 -1.56 -13.47 5.58
CA GLU A 22 -1.50 -14.31 4.36
C GLU A 22 -1.30 -13.49 3.08
N CYS A 23 -1.78 -12.26 3.08
CA CYS A 23 -1.76 -11.37 1.92
C CYS A 23 -0.64 -10.34 2.02
N GLY A 24 -0.09 -10.07 3.21
CA GLY A 24 0.90 -9.03 3.45
C GLY A 24 2.15 -9.18 2.60
N ALA A 25 2.65 -10.41 2.45
CA ALA A 25 3.77 -10.72 1.57
C ALA A 25 3.47 -10.52 0.07
N HIS A 26 2.19 -10.42 -0.29
CA HIS A 26 1.70 -10.22 -1.65
C HIS A 26 1.05 -8.84 -1.84
N ILE A 27 1.27 -7.90 -0.91
CA ILE A 27 0.84 -6.52 -1.07
C ILE A 27 1.88 -5.82 -1.93
N THR A 28 1.43 -5.38 -3.11
CA THR A 28 2.18 -4.50 -3.98
C THR A 28 1.70 -3.08 -3.79
N ILE A 29 2.62 -2.17 -3.52
CA ILE A 29 2.35 -0.75 -3.34
C ILE A 29 2.71 -0.03 -4.63
N THR A 30 1.72 0.62 -5.21
CA THR A 30 1.85 1.41 -6.41
C THR A 30 1.96 2.90 -6.06
N ALA A 31 3.08 3.51 -6.42
CA ALA A 31 3.30 4.94 -6.30
C ALA A 31 3.77 5.53 -7.64
N SER A 32 3.33 6.74 -7.97
CA SER A 32 3.85 7.44 -9.15
C SER A 32 5.25 7.99 -8.87
N LYS A 33 6.13 8.02 -9.88
CA LYS A 33 7.49 8.56 -9.71
C LYS A 33 7.48 10.05 -9.30
N ASP A 34 6.57 10.82 -9.89
CA ASP A 34 6.30 12.23 -9.54
C ASP A 34 5.77 12.40 -8.09
N TYR A 35 5.10 11.37 -7.59
CA TYR A 35 4.57 11.29 -6.24
C TYR A 35 5.66 10.96 -5.19
N LEU A 36 6.69 10.21 -5.60
CA LEU A 36 7.87 9.95 -4.79
C LEU A 36 8.86 11.12 -4.77
N ASP A 37 8.71 12.10 -5.67
CA ASP A 37 9.51 13.33 -5.64
C ASP A 37 8.85 14.37 -4.71
N ASN A 38 7.52 14.39 -4.65
CA ASN A 38 6.70 15.19 -3.71
C ASN A 38 6.63 14.58 -2.28
N VAL A 39 7.76 14.12 -1.75
CA VAL A 39 7.88 13.34 -0.49
C VAL A 39 7.53 14.10 0.80
N GLU A 40 7.29 15.41 0.69
CA GLU A 40 7.10 16.31 1.83
C GLU A 40 5.64 16.68 2.12
N SER A 41 4.68 15.80 1.82
CA SER A 41 3.30 16.01 2.27
C SER A 41 2.80 14.85 3.12
N ASP A 42 2.53 15.14 4.39
CA ASP A 42 1.88 14.27 5.39
C ASP A 42 0.51 13.69 4.92
N LYS A 43 0.02 14.13 3.75
CA LYS A 43 -1.19 13.67 3.07
C LYS A 43 -0.94 12.57 2.03
N GLN A 44 0.28 12.01 1.97
CA GLN A 44 0.65 11.02 0.96
C GLN A 44 -0.08 9.68 1.19
N VAL A 45 -0.93 9.31 0.22
CA VAL A 45 -1.68 8.06 0.10
C VAL A 45 -1.11 7.21 -1.03
N TYR A 46 -0.67 6.01 -0.69
CA TYR A 46 -0.14 5.02 -1.60
C TYR A 46 -1.25 4.06 -2.02
N SER A 47 -1.47 3.91 -3.32
CA SER A 47 -2.38 2.88 -3.82
C SER A 47 -1.70 1.53 -3.65
N SER A 48 -2.40 0.56 -3.08
CA SER A 48 -1.87 -0.77 -2.79
C SER A 48 -2.83 -1.81 -3.30
N ARG A 49 -2.29 -2.89 -3.85
CA ARG A 49 -3.07 -4.01 -4.39
C ARG A 49 -2.53 -5.29 -3.79
N CYS A 50 -3.42 -6.15 -3.32
CA CYS A 50 -3.03 -7.50 -3.01
C CYS A 50 -3.06 -8.37 -4.27
N ALA A 51 -1.96 -9.04 -4.59
CA ALA A 51 -1.92 -9.99 -5.70
C ALA A 51 -2.72 -11.28 -5.42
N LYS A 52 -2.92 -11.64 -4.14
CA LYS A 52 -3.65 -12.86 -3.73
C LYS A 52 -5.17 -12.68 -3.78
N CYS A 53 -5.69 -11.60 -3.19
CA CYS A 53 -7.13 -11.33 -3.14
C CYS A 53 -7.61 -10.34 -4.22
N GLY A 54 -6.70 -9.70 -4.96
CA GLY A 54 -7.05 -8.74 -6.02
C GLY A 54 -7.56 -7.39 -5.51
N SER A 55 -7.84 -7.26 -4.21
CA SER A 55 -8.34 -6.03 -3.59
C SER A 55 -7.34 -4.90 -3.70
N THR A 56 -7.83 -3.73 -4.11
CA THR A 56 -7.11 -2.45 -4.12
C THR A 56 -7.58 -1.57 -2.97
N PHE A 57 -6.63 -0.99 -2.24
CA PHE A 57 -6.87 -0.11 -1.09
C PHE A 57 -5.80 0.97 -1.03
N GLN A 58 -6.04 2.02 -0.26
CA GLN A 58 -5.09 3.13 -0.10
C GLN A 58 -4.44 3.08 1.29
N LEU A 59 -3.12 3.20 1.32
CA LEU A 59 -2.31 3.25 2.53
C LEU A 59 -1.76 4.65 2.74
N LYS A 60 -1.85 5.19 3.95
CA LYS A 60 -1.09 6.40 4.29
C LYS A 60 0.37 6.05 4.56
N LYS A 61 1.28 7.02 4.44
CA LYS A 61 2.70 6.87 4.83
C LYS A 61 2.87 6.25 6.22
N THR A 62 2.12 6.72 7.21
CA THR A 62 2.15 6.19 8.58
C THR A 62 1.63 4.76 8.72
N GLU A 63 0.72 4.32 7.85
CA GLU A 63 0.22 2.95 7.81
C GLU A 63 1.20 2.01 7.10
N LEU A 64 1.86 2.52 6.06
CA LEU A 64 2.94 1.84 5.36
C LEU A 64 4.15 1.61 6.27
N GLU A 65 4.64 2.64 6.96
CA GLU A 65 5.74 2.50 7.92
C GLU A 65 5.40 1.52 9.05
N PHE A 66 4.15 1.54 9.52
CA PHE A 66 3.66 0.56 10.48
C PHE A 66 3.67 -0.86 9.90
N PHE A 67 3.22 -1.03 8.65
CA PHE A 67 3.26 -2.30 7.96
C PHE A 67 4.70 -2.82 7.83
N GLU A 68 5.62 -1.99 7.34
CA GLU A 68 7.03 -2.37 7.15
C GLU A 68 7.70 -2.78 8.46
N ARG A 69 7.37 -2.09 9.56
CA ARG A 69 7.91 -2.38 10.88
C ARG A 69 7.38 -3.68 11.50
N HIS A 70 6.18 -4.11 11.14
CA HIS A 70 5.51 -5.25 11.79
C HIS A 70 5.36 -6.49 10.91
N PHE A 71 5.21 -6.34 9.60
CA PHE A 71 4.95 -7.40 8.64
C PHE A 71 6.09 -7.59 7.63
N GLY A 72 7.05 -6.67 7.59
CA GLY A 72 8.17 -6.69 6.65
C GLY A 72 7.96 -5.77 5.46
N LYS A 73 8.97 -5.66 4.59
CA LYS A 73 8.96 -4.72 3.47
C LYS A 73 7.87 -5.09 2.47
N ALA A 74 7.01 -4.12 2.13
CA ALA A 74 6.11 -4.23 1.01
C ALA A 74 6.88 -4.07 -0.31
N GLU A 75 6.43 -4.72 -1.38
CA GLU A 75 7.00 -4.49 -2.69
C GLU A 75 6.48 -3.16 -3.25
N PHE A 76 7.39 -2.23 -3.52
CA PHE A 76 7.07 -0.96 -4.17
C PHE A 76 7.19 -1.10 -5.68
N GLN A 77 6.06 -1.02 -6.38
CA GLN A 77 6.01 -0.77 -7.80
C GLN A 77 5.87 0.72 -8.06
N ILE A 78 6.92 1.33 -8.59
CA ILE A 78 6.87 2.70 -9.05
C ILE A 78 6.26 2.68 -10.45
N LEU A 79 4.98 3.06 -10.54
CA LEU A 79 4.35 3.29 -11.83
C LEU A 79 4.84 4.66 -12.31
N SER A 80 5.88 4.67 -13.12
CA SER A 80 6.16 5.82 -13.98
C SER A 80 5.03 5.89 -15.00
N THR A 81 3.93 6.56 -14.65
CA THR A 81 2.85 6.81 -15.59
C THR A 81 3.38 7.76 -16.65
N THR A 82 4.02 7.21 -17.68
CA THR A 82 4.06 7.84 -18.99
C THR A 82 2.65 7.63 -19.53
N PHE A 83 1.77 8.62 -19.35
CA PHE A 83 0.44 8.67 -19.97
C PHE A 83 0.58 8.83 -21.50
N ASN A 84 1.22 7.89 -22.20
CA ASN A 84 1.54 8.05 -23.63
C ASN A 84 0.99 7.01 -24.58
N THR A 85 0.16 6.05 -24.17
CA THR A 85 -0.44 5.09 -25.14
C THR A 85 -1.76 4.51 -24.65
N LEU A 86 -2.79 5.35 -24.47
CA LEU A 86 -4.19 4.88 -24.33
C LEU A 86 -5.19 5.74 -25.14
N PHE A 87 -4.68 6.46 -26.14
CA PHE A 87 -5.45 6.96 -27.28
C PHE A 87 -4.76 6.40 -28.54
N ASP A 88 -4.76 5.09 -28.70
CA ASP A 88 -4.57 4.51 -30.04
C ASP A 88 -5.99 4.39 -30.62
N GLU A 89 -6.18 5.12 -31.72
CA GLU A 89 -7.41 5.42 -32.46
C GLU A 89 -8.06 4.18 -33.09
#